data_AF-A0A917CBV4-F1
#
_entry.id   AF-A0A917CBV4-F1
#
_cell.length_a   1.000
_cell.length_b   1.000
_cell.length_c   1.000
_cell.angle_alpha   90.00
_cell.angle_beta   90.00
_cell.angle_gamma   90.00
#
_symmetry.space_group_name_H-M   'P 1'
#
loop_
_entity.id
_entity.type
_entity.pdbx_description
1 polymer ?
#
loop_
_entity_poly.entity_id
_entity_poly.type
_entity_poly.pdbx_seq_one_letter_code
_entity_poly.pdbx_strand_id
1 'polypeptide(L)'
;MAALSNPRWERFAQELAKGNTADDAYALAGYSPNRQNAHRLMTNDDVRSRVAEIQERGAMRSEVTVASLIAEAEEVRQRALDAGQFAPAIAAIKEKGILSGMRIEKQERKTVADLQRLTDAELEAIVAAGPQPTPPGGLPH
;
A
#
# COMPACT_ATOMS: atom_id res chain seq x y z
N MET A 1 18.18 14.51 -8.23
CA MET A 1 19.50 14.34 -7.57
C MET A 1 19.81 12.87 -7.34
N ALA A 2 21.09 12.51 -7.41
CA ALA A 2 21.59 11.15 -7.22
C ALA A 2 21.33 10.63 -5.79
N ALA A 3 21.36 9.31 -5.61
CA ALA A 3 21.26 8.68 -4.30
C ALA A 3 22.51 9.00 -3.44
N LEU A 4 22.38 8.88 -2.12
CA LEU A 4 23.53 9.00 -1.22
C LEU A 4 24.58 7.94 -1.58
N SER A 5 25.86 8.32 -1.51
CA SER A 5 27.00 7.46 -1.88
C SER A 5 27.12 6.23 -0.97
N ASN A 6 26.63 6.32 0.27
CA ASN A 6 26.53 5.18 1.17
C ASN A 6 25.16 4.50 1.01
N PRO A 7 25.11 3.25 0.49
CA PRO A 7 23.84 2.55 0.25
C PRO A 7 23.00 2.33 1.51
N ARG A 8 23.64 2.18 2.68
CA ARG A 8 22.93 2.02 3.95
C ARG A 8 22.30 3.33 4.43
N TRP A 9 22.94 4.46 4.14
CA TRP A 9 22.37 5.78 4.44
C TRP A 9 21.20 6.10 3.51
N GLU A 10 21.33 5.75 2.23
CA GLU A 10 20.20 5.87 1.29
C GLU A 10 19.01 5.03 1.75
N ARG A 11 19.25 3.77 2.15
CA ARG A 11 18.17 2.91 2.67
C ARG A 11 17.56 3.46 3.96
N PHE A 12 18.38 3.95 4.87
CA PHE A 12 17.93 4.59 6.09
C PHE A 12 17.04 5.82 5.80
N ALA A 13 17.45 6.69 4.87
CA ALA A 13 16.66 7.84 4.43
C ALA A 13 15.33 7.42 3.78
N GLN A 14 15.33 6.36 2.96
CA GLN A 14 14.09 5.83 2.36
C GLN A 14 13.11 5.30 3.41
N GLU A 15 13.59 4.58 4.44
CA GLU A 15 12.73 4.07 5.50
C GLU A 15 12.20 5.18 6.41
N LEU A 16 13.01 6.21 6.70
CA LEU A 16 12.54 7.41 7.40
C LEU A 16 11.47 8.16 6.60
N ALA A 17 11.65 8.30 5.28
CA ALA A 17 10.68 8.97 4.42
C ALA A 17 9.32 8.23 4.35
N LYS A 18 9.30 6.92 4.60
CA LYS A 18 8.07 6.11 4.73
C LYS A 18 7.36 6.27 6.09
N GLY A 19 7.97 6.97 7.05
CA GLY A 19 7.40 7.22 8.38
C GLY A 19 7.84 6.23 9.48
N ASN A 20 8.84 5.39 9.23
CA ASN A 20 9.39 4.52 10.27
C ASN A 20 10.16 5.31 11.32
N THR A 21 10.23 4.79 12.55
CA THR A 21 11.06 5.39 13.61
C THR A 21 12.55 5.28 13.25
N ALA A 22 13.39 6.13 13.85
CA ALA A 22 14.83 6.08 13.60
C ALA A 22 15.42 4.70 13.93
N ASP A 23 14.99 4.08 15.02
CA ASP A 23 15.45 2.74 15.42
C ASP A 23 15.10 1.68 14.38
N ASP A 24 13.84 1.67 13.92
CA ASP A 24 13.35 0.71 12.93
C ASP A 24 14.00 0.93 11.57
N ALA A 25 14.09 2.19 11.12
CA ALA A 25 14.77 2.55 9.89
C ALA A 25 16.26 2.12 9.92
N TYR A 26 16.92 2.22 11.08
CA TYR A 26 18.32 1.83 11.25
C TYR A 26 18.48 0.31 11.13
N ALA A 27 17.59 -0.46 11.75
CA ALA A 27 17.55 -1.91 11.61
C ALA A 27 17.25 -2.35 10.17
N LEU A 28 16.26 -1.73 9.51
CA LEU A 28 15.87 -2.01 8.12
C LEU A 28 16.95 -1.60 7.10
N ALA A 29 17.80 -0.63 7.44
CA ALA A 29 19.02 -0.28 6.71
C ALA A 29 20.18 -1.27 6.92
N GLY A 30 19.94 -2.33 7.71
CA GLY A 30 20.88 -3.42 7.96
C GLY A 30 21.90 -3.10 9.06
N TYR A 31 21.66 -2.11 9.93
CA TYR A 31 22.51 -1.86 11.09
C TYR A 31 22.08 -2.69 12.30
N SER A 32 23.05 -3.02 13.15
CA SER A 32 22.76 -3.56 14.47
C SER A 32 21.99 -2.51 15.29
N PRO A 33 20.95 -2.91 16.06
CA PRO A 33 20.14 -1.98 16.83
C PRO A 33 20.98 -1.09 17.76
N ASN A 34 20.93 0.22 17.55
CA ASN A 34 21.58 1.19 18.41
C ASN A 34 20.89 2.56 18.25
N ARG A 35 20.09 2.92 19.26
CA ARG A 35 19.27 4.15 19.25
C ARG A 35 20.08 5.43 19.10
N GLN A 36 21.22 5.50 19.79
CA GLN A 36 22.06 6.69 19.78
C GLN A 36 22.66 6.92 18.39
N ASN A 37 23.10 5.85 17.73
CA ASN A 37 23.62 5.93 16.37
C ASN A 37 22.52 6.22 15.35
N ALA A 38 21.33 5.65 15.53
CA ALA A 38 20.17 5.94 14.70
C ALA A 38 19.79 7.43 14.75
N HIS A 39 19.68 8.01 15.96
CA HIS A 39 19.40 9.44 16.13
C HIS A 39 20.51 10.34 15.58
N ARG A 40 21.78 9.96 15.74
CA ARG A 40 22.91 10.68 15.15
C ARG A 40 22.87 10.65 13.63
N LEU A 41 22.50 9.51 13.02
CA LEU A 41 22.38 9.41 11.57
C LEU A 41 21.16 10.17 11.03
N MET A 42 20.05 10.17 11.78
CA MET A 42 18.85 10.93 11.45
C MET A 42 19.09 12.45 11.43
N THR A 43 19.97 12.94 12.30
CA THR A 43 20.30 14.37 12.41
C THR A 43 21.40 14.81 11.45
N ASN A 44 22.00 13.89 10.70
CA ASN A 44 22.97 14.23 9.65
C ASN A 44 22.31 15.01 8.51
N ASP A 45 22.94 16.09 8.07
CA ASP A 45 22.36 17.02 7.08
C ASP A 45 22.11 16.37 5.71
N ASP A 46 22.97 15.45 5.27
CA ASP A 46 22.81 14.76 3.99
C ASP A 46 21.60 13.81 4.03
N VAL A 47 21.45 13.08 5.13
CA VAL A 47 20.31 12.19 5.37
C VAL A 47 19.02 12.99 5.49
N ARG A 48 19.01 14.08 6.26
CA ARG A 48 17.84 14.94 6.44
C ARG A 48 17.39 15.56 5.11
N SER A 49 18.33 16.08 4.33
CA SER A 49 18.05 16.66 3.02
C SER A 49 17.49 15.59 2.07
N ARG A 50 18.06 14.39 2.09
CA ARG A 50 17.58 13.28 1.28
C ARG A 50 16.17 12.83 1.66
N VAL A 51 15.84 12.76 2.95
CA VAL A 51 14.48 12.45 3.43
C VAL A 51 13.49 13.49 2.91
N ALA A 52 13.81 14.78 3.01
CA ALA A 52 12.97 15.87 2.51
C ALA A 52 12.74 15.76 0.99
N GLU A 53 13.79 15.48 0.20
CA GLU A 53 13.66 15.26 -1.24
C GLU A 53 12.75 14.08 -1.59
N ILE A 54 12.87 12.96 -0.86
CA ILE A 54 12.05 11.76 -1.10
C ILE A 54 10.59 12.07 -0.76
N GLN A 55 10.35 12.78 0.34
CA GLN A 55 9.01 13.18 0.76
C GLN A 55 8.39 14.19 -0.20
N GLU A 56 9.15 15.17 -0.70
CA GLU A 56 8.70 16.14 -1.70
C GLU A 56 8.34 15.46 -3.03
N ARG A 57 9.19 14.54 -3.51
CA ARG A 57 8.86 13.71 -4.70
C ARG A 57 7.68 12.79 -4.45
N GLY A 58 7.54 12.28 -3.23
CA GLY A 58 6.39 11.49 -2.79
C GLY A 58 5.10 12.33 -2.85
N ALA A 59 5.13 13.55 -2.32
CA ALA A 59 4.03 14.49 -2.35
C ALA A 59 3.66 14.91 -3.79
N MET A 60 4.65 15.19 -4.64
CA MET A 60 4.42 15.47 -6.07
C MET A 60 3.85 14.27 -6.85
N ARG A 61 4.19 13.03 -6.47
CA ARG A 61 3.57 11.81 -7.05
C ARG A 61 2.22 11.46 -6.40
N SER A 62 1.90 12.09 -5.27
CA SER A 62 0.75 11.81 -4.41
C SER A 62 -0.28 12.95 -4.42
N GLU A 63 -0.43 13.67 -5.54
CA GLU A 63 -1.61 14.53 -5.74
C GLU A 63 -2.93 13.75 -5.71
N VAL A 64 -2.87 12.41 -5.67
CA VAL A 64 -3.98 11.56 -5.25
C VAL A 64 -3.90 11.36 -3.74
N THR A 65 -4.70 12.12 -2.99
CA THR A 65 -4.89 11.95 -1.54
C THR A 65 -6.18 11.17 -1.28
N VAL A 66 -6.35 10.59 -0.08
CA VAL A 66 -7.63 10.00 0.31
C VAL A 66 -8.77 11.03 0.20
N ALA A 67 -8.49 12.30 0.53
CA ALA A 67 -9.45 13.39 0.40
C ALA A 67 -9.81 13.67 -1.08
N SER A 68 -8.84 13.69 -1.99
CA SER A 68 -9.12 13.89 -3.42
C SER A 68 -9.89 12.71 -4.01
N LEU A 69 -9.54 11.47 -3.64
CA LEU A 69 -10.27 10.26 -4.06
C LEU A 69 -11.72 10.25 -3.56
N ILE A 70 -11.97 10.68 -2.32
CA ILE A 70 -13.34 10.80 -1.79
C ILE A 70 -14.12 11.88 -2.55
N ALA A 71 -13.48 13.00 -2.91
CA ALA A 71 -14.11 14.06 -3.69
C ALA A 71 -14.44 13.59 -5.12
N GLU A 72 -13.51 12.91 -5.78
CA GLU A 72 -13.72 12.29 -7.10
C GLU A 72 -14.85 11.25 -7.05
N ALA A 73 -14.88 10.39 -6.03
CA ALA A 73 -15.95 9.42 -5.85
C ALA A 73 -17.32 10.08 -5.63
N GLU A 74 -17.38 11.23 -4.92
CA GLU A 74 -18.62 11.98 -4.77
C GLU A 74 -19.08 12.61 -6.10
N GLU A 75 -18.16 13.12 -6.91
CA GLU A 75 -18.48 13.66 -8.24
C GLU A 75 -19.03 12.56 -9.16
N VAL A 76 -18.42 11.38 -9.16
CA VAL A 76 -18.91 10.21 -9.91
C VAL A 76 -20.30 9.80 -9.42
N ARG A 77 -20.52 9.78 -8.10
CA ARG A 77 -21.84 9.49 -7.51
C ARG A 77 -22.90 10.48 -8.00
N GLN A 78 -22.62 11.78 -7.96
CA GLN A 78 -23.58 12.80 -8.38
C GLN A 78 -23.93 12.66 -9.86
N ARG A 79 -22.93 12.54 -10.74
CA ARG A 79 -23.15 12.34 -12.18
C ARG A 79 -23.94 11.07 -12.48
N ALA A 80 -23.70 10.00 -11.73
CA ALA A 80 -24.44 8.75 -11.87
C ALA A 80 -25.90 8.90 -11.44
N LEU A 81 -26.18 9.63 -10.36
CA LEU A 81 -27.54 9.94 -9.93
C LEU A 81 -28.28 10.81 -10.96
N ASP A 82 -27.63 11.83 -11.49
CA ASP A 82 -28.19 12.70 -12.53
C ASP A 82 -28.53 11.92 -13.81
N ALA A 83 -27.74 10.88 -14.12
CA ALA A 83 -27.98 9.96 -15.23
C ALA A 83 -28.99 8.83 -14.92
N GLY A 84 -29.56 8.78 -13.71
CA GLY A 84 -30.45 7.69 -13.26
C GLY A 84 -29.76 6.34 -13.09
N GLN A 85 -28.43 6.31 -13.06
CA GLN A 85 -27.62 5.10 -12.92
C GLN A 85 -27.29 4.82 -11.45
N PHE A 86 -28.16 4.05 -10.79
CA PHE A 86 -27.98 3.76 -9.36
C PHE A 86 -26.84 2.78 -9.06
N ALA A 87 -26.51 1.85 -9.95
CA ALA A 87 -25.44 0.88 -9.71
C ALA A 87 -24.05 1.55 -9.60
N PRO A 88 -23.63 2.44 -10.51
CA PRO A 88 -22.41 3.23 -10.35
C PRO A 88 -22.43 4.14 -9.11
N ALA A 89 -23.57 4.75 -8.78
CA ALA A 89 -23.71 5.57 -7.58
C ALA A 89 -23.48 4.75 -6.29
N ILE A 90 -24.01 3.53 -6.23
CA ILE A 90 -23.80 2.61 -5.11
C ILE A 90 -22.33 2.17 -5.03
N ALA A 91 -21.68 1.92 -6.16
CA ALA A 91 -20.25 1.59 -6.20
C ALA A 91 -19.39 2.72 -5.62
N ALA A 92 -19.65 3.97 -6.02
CA ALA A 92 -18.97 5.14 -5.48
C ALA A 92 -19.20 5.30 -3.95
N ILE A 93 -20.41 5.05 -3.45
CA ILE A 93 -20.69 5.07 -2.00
C ILE A 93 -19.87 4.00 -1.27
N LYS A 94 -19.78 2.78 -1.82
CA LYS A 94 -18.95 1.71 -1.24
C LYS A 94 -17.48 2.12 -1.18
N GLU A 95 -16.96 2.70 -2.27
CA GLU A 95 -15.58 3.16 -2.36
C GLU A 95 -15.29 4.24 -1.31
N LYS A 96 -16.18 5.22 -1.16
CA LYS A 96 -16.07 6.22 -0.08
C LYS A 96 -16.06 5.59 1.31
N GLY A 97 -16.84 4.53 1.53
CA GLY A 97 -16.83 3.78 2.78
C GLY A 97 -15.49 3.10 3.05
N ILE A 98 -14.85 2.56 2.01
CA ILE A 98 -13.52 1.92 2.09
C ILE A 98 -12.44 2.97 2.35
N LEU A 99 -12.42 4.05 1.57
CA LEU A 99 -11.45 5.14 1.67
C LEU A 99 -11.52 5.90 3.00
N SER A 100 -12.72 6.06 3.58
CA SER A 100 -12.91 6.68 4.90
C SER A 100 -12.62 5.74 6.07
N GLY A 101 -12.37 4.46 5.80
CA GLY A 101 -12.19 3.43 6.84
C GLY A 101 -13.48 3.00 7.56
N MET A 102 -14.64 3.52 7.16
CA MET A 102 -15.95 3.11 7.71
C MET A 102 -16.35 1.70 7.27
N ARG A 103 -15.75 1.20 6.19
CA ARG A 103 -15.95 -0.14 5.64
C ARG A 103 -14.58 -0.78 5.40
N ILE A 104 -14.44 -2.03 5.81
CA ILE A 104 -13.24 -2.84 5.51
C ILE A 104 -13.60 -3.80 4.39
N GLU A 105 -12.83 -3.76 3.29
CA GLU A 105 -12.90 -4.79 2.26
C GLU A 105 -11.91 -5.92 2.62
N LYS A 106 -12.45 -7.07 3.04
CA LYS A 106 -11.64 -8.27 3.24
C LYS A 106 -11.49 -9.00 1.90
N GLN A 107 -10.27 -9.04 1.37
CA GLN A 107 -9.87 -10.01 0.35
C GLN A 107 -9.03 -11.11 0.98
N GLU A 108 -9.47 -12.37 0.83
CA GLU A 108 -8.62 -13.53 1.10
C GLU A 108 -7.62 -13.68 -0.06
N ARG A 109 -6.40 -13.20 0.13
CA ARG A 109 -5.29 -13.50 -0.79
C ARG A 109 -4.63 -14.80 -0.37
N LYS A 110 -4.91 -15.90 -1.08
CA LYS A 110 -4.08 -17.10 -0.99
C LYS A 110 -2.71 -16.76 -1.58
N THR A 111 -1.67 -16.88 -0.77
CA THR A 111 -0.31 -16.57 -1.19
C THR A 111 0.35 -17.79 -1.81
N VAL A 112 1.41 -17.61 -2.60
CA VAL A 112 2.21 -18.74 -3.12
C VAL A 112 2.81 -19.58 -1.98
N ALA A 113 2.99 -19.00 -0.78
CA ALA A 113 3.40 -19.74 0.42
C ALA A 113 2.36 -20.77 0.87
N ASP A 114 1.08 -20.61 0.52
CA ASP A 114 0.04 -21.60 0.79
C ASP A 114 0.13 -22.81 -0.15
N LEU A 115 0.75 -22.65 -1.34
CA LEU A 115 1.01 -23.76 -2.27
C LEU A 115 2.16 -24.68 -1.79
N GLN A 116 3.12 -24.14 -1.03
CA GLN A 116 4.24 -24.92 -0.49
C GLN A 116 3.84 -25.89 0.64
N ARG A 117 2.60 -25.78 1.14
CA ARG A 117 2.01 -26.68 2.13
C ARG A 117 1.14 -27.76 1.53
N LEU A 118 0.89 -27.68 0.22
CA LEU A 118 0.17 -28.71 -0.51
C LEU A 118 1.14 -29.84 -0.85
N THR A 119 0.70 -31.06 -0.65
CA THR A 119 1.40 -32.25 -1.13
C THR A 119 1.40 -32.29 -2.66
N ASP A 120 2.36 -33.01 -3.26
CA ASP A 120 2.44 -33.16 -4.72
C ASP A 120 1.12 -33.69 -5.31
N ALA A 121 0.42 -34.58 -4.59
CA ALA A 121 -0.88 -35.10 -4.98
C ALA A 121 -1.99 -34.03 -4.99
N GLU A 122 -1.96 -33.09 -4.06
CA GLU A 122 -2.90 -31.97 -4.01
C GLU A 122 -2.59 -30.93 -5.10
N LEU A 123 -1.31 -30.74 -5.43
CA LEU A 123 -0.88 -29.88 -6.53
C LEU A 123 -1.33 -30.44 -7.89
N GLU A 124 -1.15 -31.75 -8.11
CA GLU A 124 -1.60 -32.45 -9.32
C GLU A 124 -3.12 -32.40 -9.46
N ALA A 125 -3.87 -32.54 -8.37
CA ALA A 125 -5.33 -32.43 -8.39
C ALA A 125 -5.80 -31.02 -8.82
N ILE A 126 -5.09 -29.96 -8.40
CA ILE A 126 -5.41 -28.58 -8.81
C ILE A 126 -5.11 -28.35 -10.29
N VAL A 127 -3.97 -28.87 -10.78
CA VAL A 127 -3.60 -28.77 -12.21
C VAL A 127 -4.57 -29.58 -13.07
N ALA A 128 -4.99 -30.76 -12.62
CA ALA A 128 -5.96 -31.62 -13.31
C ALA A 128 -7.38 -31.05 -13.30
N ALA A 129 -7.77 -30.29 -12.26
CA ALA A 129 -9.08 -29.64 -12.17
C ALA A 129 -9.24 -28.46 -13.13
N GLY A 130 -8.13 -27.92 -13.68
CA GLY A 130 -8.16 -26.73 -14.54
C GLY A 130 -8.58 -25.46 -13.78
N PRO A 131 -8.55 -24.29 -14.43
CA PRO A 131 -8.99 -23.03 -13.81
C PRO A 131 -10.47 -23.15 -13.44
N GLN A 132 -10.77 -23.21 -12.15
CA GLN A 132 -12.15 -23.19 -11.66
C GLN A 132 -12.78 -21.84 -12.04
N PRO A 133 -13.96 -21.83 -12.67
CA PRO A 133 -14.66 -20.58 -12.92
C PRO A 133 -14.95 -19.92 -11.57
N THR A 134 -14.48 -18.68 -11.41
CA THR A 134 -14.88 -17.83 -10.28
C THR A 134 -16.41 -17.81 -10.22
N PRO A 135 -17.03 -18.30 -9.12
CA PRO A 135 -18.48 -18.28 -9.02
C PRO A 135 -18.96 -16.82 -9.10
N PRO A 136 -20.05 -16.53 -9.84
CA PRO A 136 -20.57 -15.18 -9.92
C PRO A 136 -20.93 -14.72 -8.50
N GLY A 137 -20.33 -13.61 -8.07
CA GLY A 137 -20.48 -13.07 -6.72
C GLY A 137 -21.94 -12.88 -6.35
N GLY A 138 -22.49 -13.81 -5.57
CA GLY A 138 -23.78 -13.68 -4.93
C GLY A 138 -23.68 -12.67 -3.80
N LEU A 139 -24.38 -11.55 -3.95
CA LEU A 139 -24.62 -10.59 -2.87
C LEU A 139 -25.45 -11.26 -1.76
N PRO A 140 -25.05 -11.19 -0.48
CA PRO A 140 -25.94 -11.62 0.60
C PRO A 140 -27.03 -10.55 0.83
N HIS A 141 -28.24 -11.06 1.07
CA HIS A 141 -29.45 -10.33 1.50
C HIS A 141 -29.29 -9.64 2.84
#